data_AF-A0A8I1N2Q6-F1
#
_entry.id   AF-A0A8I1N2Q6-F1
#
_cell.length_a   1.000
_cell.length_b   1.000
_cell.length_c   1.000
_cell.angle_alpha   90.00
_cell.angle_beta   90.00
_cell.angle_gamma   90.00
#
_symmetry.space_group_name_H-M   'P 1'
#
loop_
_entity.id
_entity.type
_entity.pdbx_description
1 polymer ?
#
loop_
_entity_poly.entity_id
_entity_poly.type
_entity_poly.pdbx_seq_one_letter_code
_entity_poly.pdbx_strand_id
1 'polypeptide(L)'
;MNKRMNRGWAGLATLSLVLSLQGCGGGGGEDKTALVKQIPVNAPAAIAQESDANYDNNVNGLISAATLKSWKDNWLANRPAGITGKLVILQVAAGPAGSEYIKPNGTNVFTYLSPSSDWIQTRSNGVIETPSMVPDGAGMDARLKQFNIDPKNDMIVAAMGTGNTGNAMAQGRIWYALRYWGVDKKNLAILNGGNQWINSNGMAAGDFQATASAAPGNGHASVKDLLVDNTALQATVGDMLSILPATDVNRLNDGVFIWDARSRDQYSAAETDNAGNFPAAACAPGGATPICTQNGGARQGHPFGALQLDYTNLLDSTKGFAYKTKAQLQAYLDGNVSGAGFIDGTYANVGVGNAYQPGDVVYTYCETTFRAMITGIASAVILGKPTRFYDGAMVEWSSLTPGSVTTDATGNAILPEDSPWRTDVKSFYRAANPLSVNQRYITDAHAKSSNAIINADKAYKYGETIPTAGNPAHTANPCG
;
A
#
# COMPACT_ATOMS: atom_id res chain seq x y z
N MET A 1 -45.69 29.08 -25.68
CA MET A 1 -46.05 29.85 -24.47
C MET A 1 -44.77 30.11 -23.67
N ASN A 2 -44.36 31.38 -23.67
CA ASN A 2 -43.21 31.90 -22.93
C ASN A 2 -43.49 31.88 -21.43
N LYS A 3 -42.52 31.48 -20.62
CA LYS A 3 -42.29 32.10 -19.30
C LYS A 3 -40.80 32.11 -18.97
N ARG A 4 -40.20 33.27 -19.23
CA ARG A 4 -38.95 33.74 -18.66
C ARG A 4 -39.17 33.97 -17.15
N MET A 5 -38.23 33.55 -16.31
CA MET A 5 -38.02 34.15 -15.00
C MET A 5 -36.62 34.73 -14.94
N ASN A 6 -36.60 36.01 -14.56
CA ASN A 6 -35.47 36.91 -14.53
C ASN A 6 -34.88 36.94 -13.11
N ARG A 7 -33.55 36.96 -13.07
CA ARG A 7 -32.68 37.81 -12.22
C ARG A 7 -33.06 38.07 -10.76
N GLY A 8 -32.10 37.67 -9.91
CA GLY A 8 -31.36 38.64 -9.10
C GLY A 8 -31.48 38.41 -7.60
N TRP A 9 -30.36 38.15 -6.95
CA TRP A 9 -29.89 38.98 -5.83
C TRP A 9 -28.42 38.67 -5.53
N ALA A 10 -27.63 39.74 -5.59
CA ALA A 10 -26.26 39.81 -5.13
C ALA A 10 -26.26 40.01 -3.61
N GLY A 11 -25.36 39.32 -2.91
CA GLY A 11 -25.12 39.50 -1.49
C GLY A 11 -23.68 39.15 -1.18
N LEU A 12 -22.78 40.10 -1.44
CA LEU A 12 -21.41 40.10 -0.93
C LEU A 12 -21.46 40.23 0.61
N ALA A 13 -20.82 39.32 1.31
CA ALA A 13 -20.41 39.50 2.70
C ALA A 13 -18.89 39.33 2.78
N THR A 14 -18.17 40.44 2.63
CA THR A 14 -16.76 40.62 2.97
C THR A 14 -16.61 40.57 4.50
N LEU A 15 -15.96 39.54 5.03
CA LEU A 15 -15.51 39.51 6.42
C LEU A 15 -14.07 40.00 6.49
N SER A 16 -13.91 41.26 6.85
CA SER A 16 -12.65 41.93 7.14
C SER A 16 -12.17 41.50 8.53
N LEU A 17 -11.08 40.73 8.63
CA LEU A 17 -10.41 40.51 9.91
C LEU A 17 -9.21 41.45 10.05
N VAL A 18 -9.22 42.18 11.15
CA VAL A 18 -8.34 43.28 11.51
C VAL A 18 -6.93 42.79 11.85
N LEU A 19 -5.94 43.40 11.21
CA LEU A 19 -4.52 43.35 11.56
C LEU A 19 -4.28 44.07 12.90
N SER A 20 -3.83 43.34 13.92
CA SER A 20 -3.20 43.92 15.11
C SER A 20 -1.68 43.78 14.99
N LEU A 21 -1.02 44.87 14.62
CA LEU A 21 0.42 45.08 14.75
C LEU A 21 0.66 45.89 16.03
N GLN A 22 1.43 45.34 16.99
CA GLN A 22 2.56 45.98 17.68
C GLN A 22 3.06 45.12 18.85
N GLY A 23 4.39 44.97 18.96
CA GLY A 23 5.05 44.40 20.15
C GLY A 23 6.45 43.86 19.89
N CYS A 24 7.46 44.75 19.93
CA CYS A 24 8.89 44.50 19.85
C CYS A 24 9.43 43.32 20.68
N GLY A 25 10.39 42.59 20.13
CA GLY A 25 11.27 41.70 20.88
C GLY A 25 12.25 40.98 19.95
N GLY A 26 13.38 41.62 19.65
CA GLY A 26 14.44 41.05 18.82
C GLY A 26 15.16 39.90 19.50
N GLY A 27 15.52 38.90 18.71
CA GLY A 27 16.35 37.76 19.11
C GLY A 27 16.44 36.79 17.95
N GLY A 28 17.47 36.94 17.11
CA GLY A 28 17.74 36.06 15.98
C GLY A 28 18.01 34.64 16.46
N GLY A 29 16.99 33.79 16.32
CA GLY A 29 17.12 32.35 16.24
C GLY A 29 16.26 31.92 15.06
N GLU A 30 16.87 31.32 14.05
CA GLU A 30 16.11 30.68 12.99
C GLU A 30 15.23 29.62 13.64
N ASP A 31 13.94 29.92 13.72
CA ASP A 31 12.94 29.03 14.30
C ASP A 31 12.74 27.84 13.36
N LYS A 32 13.55 26.81 13.54
CA LYS A 32 13.43 25.53 12.82
C LYS A 32 12.11 24.82 13.12
N THR A 33 11.30 25.30 14.08
CA THR A 33 9.98 24.72 14.37
C THR A 33 8.88 25.21 13.42
N ALA A 34 9.13 26.25 12.61
CA ALA A 34 8.15 26.79 11.66
C ALA A 34 7.83 25.85 10.48
N LEU A 35 8.77 24.99 10.06
CA LEU A 35 8.61 24.05 8.93
C LEU A 35 7.60 22.92 9.23
N VAL A 36 7.51 22.48 10.48
CA VAL A 36 6.68 21.34 10.91
C VAL A 36 5.18 21.69 10.83
N LYS A 37 4.82 22.96 11.06
CA LYS A 37 3.42 23.44 10.96
C LYS A 37 2.90 23.56 9.52
N GLN A 38 3.72 23.27 8.50
CA GLN A 38 3.38 23.52 7.10
C GLN A 38 3.20 22.28 6.23
N ILE A 39 3.48 21.06 6.72
CA ILE A 39 3.29 19.85 5.92
C ILE A 39 1.87 19.30 6.15
N PRO A 40 0.95 19.41 5.17
CA PRO A 40 -0.41 18.89 5.31
C PRO A 40 -0.40 17.37 5.41
N VAL A 41 -1.09 16.83 6.41
CA VAL A 41 -1.35 15.40 6.56
C VAL A 41 -2.58 15.03 5.75
N ASN A 42 -2.40 14.22 4.72
CA ASN A 42 -3.49 13.80 3.85
C ASN A 42 -4.24 12.62 4.47
N ALA A 43 -5.57 12.73 4.53
CA ALA A 43 -6.44 11.60 4.81
C ALA A 43 -6.40 10.58 3.65
N PRO A 44 -6.74 9.29 3.88
CA PRO A 44 -6.74 8.26 2.84
C PRO A 44 -7.55 8.65 1.58
N ALA A 45 -8.67 9.36 1.76
CA ALA A 45 -9.49 9.86 0.65
C ALA A 45 -8.76 10.91 -0.23
N ALA A 46 -7.92 11.75 0.37
CA ALA A 46 -7.13 12.75 -0.37
C ALA A 46 -5.93 12.12 -1.11
N ILE A 47 -5.41 11.01 -0.59
CA ILE A 47 -4.32 10.24 -1.20
C ILE A 47 -4.82 9.47 -2.43
N ALA A 48 -6.05 8.97 -2.37
CA ALA A 48 -6.69 8.21 -3.44
C ALA A 48 -6.85 9.03 -4.73
N GLN A 49 -6.99 8.30 -5.83
CA GLN A 49 -7.29 8.85 -7.13
C GLN A 49 -8.21 7.92 -7.89
N GLU A 50 -9.05 8.49 -8.74
CA GLU A 50 -10.01 7.71 -9.52
C GLU A 50 -9.57 7.70 -10.98
N SER A 51 -9.49 6.50 -11.56
CA SER A 51 -9.20 6.32 -12.98
C SER A 51 -10.46 6.59 -13.81
N ASP A 52 -10.27 6.97 -15.07
CA ASP A 52 -11.35 7.00 -16.07
C ASP A 52 -11.91 5.59 -16.32
N ALA A 53 -13.15 5.51 -16.80
CA ALA A 53 -13.77 4.24 -17.18
C ALA A 53 -13.02 3.57 -18.35
N ASN A 54 -12.46 4.36 -19.25
CA ASN A 54 -11.51 3.93 -20.27
C ASN A 54 -10.10 4.36 -19.89
N TYR A 55 -9.22 3.39 -19.61
CA TYR A 55 -7.85 3.65 -19.18
C TYR A 55 -6.96 4.34 -20.22
N ASP A 56 -7.37 4.40 -21.50
CA ASP A 56 -6.69 5.21 -22.52
C ASP A 56 -6.80 6.71 -22.26
N ASN A 57 -7.81 7.15 -21.50
CA ASN A 57 -8.01 8.56 -21.15
C ASN A 57 -7.16 9.00 -19.94
N ASN A 58 -6.54 8.06 -19.23
CA ASN A 58 -5.77 8.36 -18.03
C ASN A 58 -4.43 9.01 -18.39
N VAL A 59 -4.08 10.07 -17.66
CA VAL A 59 -2.78 10.76 -17.77
C VAL A 59 -1.87 10.54 -16.56
N ASN A 60 -2.34 9.77 -15.57
CA ASN A 60 -1.64 9.29 -14.38
C ASN A 60 -2.42 8.08 -13.83
N GLY A 61 -1.98 7.47 -12.73
CA GLY A 61 -2.63 6.26 -12.22
C GLY A 61 -2.52 5.09 -13.19
N LEU A 62 -3.58 4.33 -13.41
CA LEU A 62 -3.52 3.18 -14.32
C LEU A 62 -3.62 3.64 -15.78
N ILE A 63 -2.53 3.59 -16.52
CA ILE A 63 -2.47 4.03 -17.92
C ILE A 63 -2.37 2.84 -18.89
N SER A 64 -2.82 3.04 -20.12
CA SER A 64 -2.64 2.06 -21.18
C SER A 64 -1.26 2.14 -21.85
N ALA A 65 -0.95 1.11 -22.64
CA ALA A 65 0.24 1.09 -23.48
C ALA A 65 0.22 2.18 -24.56
N ALA A 66 -0.96 2.53 -25.09
CA ALA A 66 -1.09 3.59 -26.08
C ALA A 66 -0.74 4.96 -25.48
N THR A 67 -1.19 5.24 -24.25
CA THR A 67 -0.81 6.45 -23.50
C THR A 67 0.71 6.52 -23.30
N LEU A 68 1.32 5.45 -22.79
CA LEU A 68 2.77 5.43 -22.58
C LEU A 68 3.55 5.53 -23.89
N LYS A 69 3.05 4.92 -24.98
CA LYS A 69 3.65 5.03 -26.31
C LYS A 69 3.69 6.48 -26.78
N SER A 70 2.56 7.18 -26.65
CA SER A 70 2.46 8.61 -26.99
C SER A 70 3.50 9.43 -26.24
N TRP A 71 3.69 9.18 -24.94
CA TRP A 71 4.68 9.87 -24.12
C TRP A 71 6.11 9.53 -24.52
N LYS A 72 6.44 8.25 -24.72
CA LYS A 72 7.83 7.88 -25.03
C LYS A 72 8.26 8.35 -26.42
N ASP A 73 7.34 8.37 -27.38
CA ASP A 73 7.62 8.73 -28.77
C ASP A 73 7.82 10.24 -28.94
N ASN A 74 7.09 11.06 -28.17
CA ASN A 74 7.25 12.51 -28.20
C ASN A 74 6.97 13.15 -26.83
N TRP A 75 7.91 12.95 -25.89
CA TRP A 75 7.76 13.41 -24.51
C TRP A 75 7.48 14.90 -24.37
N LEU A 76 8.20 15.74 -25.12
CA LEU A 76 8.06 17.19 -25.00
C LEU A 76 6.67 17.69 -25.42
N ALA A 77 6.04 17.05 -26.42
CA ALA A 77 4.71 17.42 -26.87
C ALA A 77 3.59 16.73 -26.08
N ASN A 78 3.82 15.49 -25.62
CA ASN A 78 2.75 14.63 -25.11
C ASN A 78 2.78 14.42 -23.58
N ARG A 79 3.78 14.95 -22.87
CA ARG A 79 3.83 14.85 -21.40
C ARG A 79 2.58 15.46 -20.76
N PRO A 80 2.06 14.88 -19.66
CA PRO A 80 0.92 15.44 -18.95
C PRO A 80 1.16 16.87 -18.44
N ALA A 81 0.09 17.64 -18.37
CA ALA A 81 0.14 19.02 -17.87
C ALA A 81 0.72 19.06 -16.43
N GLY A 82 1.61 20.03 -16.17
CA GLY A 82 2.27 20.19 -14.89
C GLY A 82 3.51 19.31 -14.67
N ILE A 83 3.82 18.40 -15.60
CA ILE A 83 5.08 17.66 -15.61
C ILE A 83 6.12 18.45 -16.40
N THR A 84 7.25 18.75 -15.76
CA THR A 84 8.31 19.60 -16.31
C THR A 84 9.61 18.84 -16.56
N GLY A 85 9.79 17.71 -15.88
CA GLY A 85 10.97 16.85 -15.95
C GLY A 85 10.89 15.78 -17.05
N LYS A 86 11.56 14.65 -16.79
CA LYS A 86 11.68 13.50 -17.69
C LYS A 86 10.62 12.42 -17.40
N LEU A 87 10.51 11.47 -18.32
CA LEU A 87 9.77 10.23 -18.13
C LEU A 87 10.73 9.13 -17.63
N VAL A 88 10.44 8.59 -16.46
CA VAL A 88 11.18 7.46 -15.88
C VAL A 88 10.27 6.26 -15.76
N ILE A 89 10.60 5.18 -16.46
CA ILE A 89 9.89 3.91 -16.42
C ILE A 89 10.67 2.96 -15.52
N LEU A 90 10.09 2.60 -14.38
CA LEU A 90 10.61 1.63 -13.44
C LEU A 90 9.99 0.27 -13.75
N GLN A 91 10.70 -0.55 -14.51
CA GLN A 91 10.24 -1.86 -14.92
C GLN A 91 10.73 -2.93 -13.94
N VAL A 92 9.81 -3.68 -13.34
CA VAL A 92 10.12 -4.64 -12.26
C VAL A 92 11.04 -5.77 -12.72
N ALA A 93 10.79 -6.29 -13.92
CA ALA A 93 11.54 -7.39 -14.51
C ALA A 93 11.76 -7.12 -16.00
N ALA A 94 12.60 -7.90 -16.68
CA ALA A 94 12.58 -7.95 -18.14
C ALA A 94 11.24 -8.56 -18.62
N GLY A 95 10.75 -8.10 -19.77
CA GLY A 95 9.76 -8.81 -20.60
C GLY A 95 10.37 -10.01 -21.32
N PRO A 96 9.56 -10.79 -22.06
CA PRO A 96 10.08 -11.86 -22.90
C PRO A 96 10.85 -11.31 -24.11
N ALA A 97 11.59 -12.21 -24.77
CA ALA A 97 12.42 -11.89 -25.93
C ALA A 97 11.65 -11.10 -27.01
N GLY A 98 12.24 -10.01 -27.49
CA GLY A 98 11.60 -9.08 -28.44
C GLY A 98 10.69 -8.03 -27.79
N SER A 99 10.56 -8.03 -26.47
CA SER A 99 9.80 -7.05 -25.68
C SER A 99 10.40 -6.84 -24.28
N GLU A 100 11.72 -6.98 -24.13
CA GLU A 100 12.39 -7.07 -22.85
C GLU A 100 12.26 -5.77 -22.06
N TYR A 101 12.56 -4.62 -22.64
CA TYR A 101 12.43 -3.31 -21.99
C TYR A 101 11.79 -2.30 -22.92
N ILE A 102 10.88 -1.49 -22.39
CA ILE A 102 10.32 -0.36 -23.12
C ILE A 102 11.47 0.56 -23.54
N LYS A 103 11.55 0.87 -24.83
CA LYS A 103 12.70 1.53 -25.42
C LYS A 103 12.80 2.99 -24.94
N PRO A 104 13.89 3.39 -24.27
CA PRO A 104 14.16 4.77 -23.91
C PRO A 104 14.55 5.57 -25.16
N ASN A 105 14.55 6.91 -25.04
CA ASN A 105 15.13 7.79 -26.06
C ASN A 105 16.51 8.35 -25.66
N GLY A 106 16.99 8.00 -24.46
CA GLY A 106 18.32 8.37 -23.94
C GLY A 106 18.48 9.84 -23.55
N THR A 107 17.45 10.67 -23.69
CA THR A 107 17.50 12.11 -23.39
C THR A 107 16.46 12.52 -22.36
N ASN A 108 15.19 12.20 -22.60
CA ASN A 108 14.07 12.57 -21.74
C ASN A 108 13.23 11.37 -21.29
N VAL A 109 13.50 10.18 -21.82
CA VAL A 109 12.76 8.95 -21.52
C VAL A 109 13.78 7.88 -21.16
N PHE A 110 13.64 7.30 -19.98
CA PHE A 110 14.53 6.29 -19.43
C PHE A 110 13.73 5.10 -18.92
N THR A 111 14.25 3.90 -19.12
CA THR A 111 13.66 2.66 -18.61
C THR A 111 14.70 1.91 -17.80
N TYR A 112 14.45 1.75 -16.50
CA TYR A 112 15.34 1.06 -15.58
C TYR A 112 14.74 -0.26 -15.12
N LEU A 113 15.60 -1.26 -14.89
CA LEU A 113 15.22 -2.43 -14.12
C LEU A 113 15.15 -2.04 -12.64
N SER A 114 14.01 -2.24 -12.00
CA SER A 114 13.76 -1.88 -10.60
C SER A 114 12.95 -2.98 -9.91
N PRO A 115 13.61 -4.08 -9.47
CA PRO A 115 12.95 -5.19 -8.81
C PRO A 115 12.31 -4.76 -7.49
N SER A 116 11.27 -5.48 -7.03
CA SER A 116 10.57 -5.15 -5.79
C SER A 116 11.45 -5.12 -4.54
N SER A 117 12.55 -5.88 -4.53
CA SER A 117 13.54 -5.86 -3.45
C SER A 117 14.13 -4.48 -3.20
N ASP A 118 14.09 -3.58 -4.19
CA ASP A 118 14.55 -2.20 -4.03
C ASP A 118 13.60 -1.34 -3.17
N TRP A 119 12.36 -1.79 -2.97
CA TRP A 119 11.24 -1.02 -2.42
C TRP A 119 10.70 -1.62 -1.12
N ILE A 120 11.56 -2.36 -0.41
CA ILE A 120 11.25 -2.98 0.87
C ILE A 120 12.42 -2.88 1.84
N GLN A 121 12.12 -2.94 3.14
CA GLN A 121 13.08 -2.98 4.23
C GLN A 121 12.50 -3.77 5.41
N THR A 122 13.34 -4.49 6.16
CA THR A 122 12.93 -5.02 7.48
C THR A 122 12.99 -3.89 8.50
N ARG A 123 11.89 -3.62 9.20
CA ARG A 123 11.78 -2.49 10.13
C ARG A 123 11.00 -2.90 11.39
N SER A 124 11.37 -2.32 12.53
CA SER A 124 10.58 -2.45 13.77
C SER A 124 9.50 -1.37 13.83
N ASN A 125 8.26 -1.78 14.07
CA ASN A 125 7.15 -0.86 14.32
C ASN A 125 7.07 -0.41 15.80
N GLY A 126 8.02 -0.83 16.64
CA GLY A 126 8.06 -0.64 18.08
C GLY A 126 7.63 -1.87 18.88
N VAL A 127 6.75 -2.71 18.31
CA VAL A 127 6.30 -3.98 18.89
C VAL A 127 7.18 -5.12 18.38
N ILE A 128 7.34 -5.23 17.06
CA ILE A 128 7.98 -6.34 16.38
C ILE A 128 8.73 -5.87 15.12
N GLU A 129 9.80 -6.57 14.77
CA GLU A 129 10.46 -6.45 13.47
C GLU A 129 9.72 -7.24 12.39
N THR A 130 9.33 -6.54 11.33
CA THR A 130 8.59 -7.12 10.21
C THR A 130 9.38 -6.93 8.91
N PRO A 131 9.57 -7.98 8.09
CA PRO A 131 10.17 -7.84 6.76
C PRO A 131 9.19 -7.19 5.78
N SER A 132 9.72 -6.75 4.64
CA SER A 132 8.90 -6.21 3.54
C SER A 132 8.16 -4.90 3.85
N MET A 133 8.57 -4.14 4.87
CA MET A 133 8.01 -2.82 5.19
C MET A 133 8.50 -1.76 4.20
N VAL A 134 7.79 -0.63 4.10
CA VAL A 134 8.20 0.49 3.23
C VAL A 134 9.59 0.97 3.65
N PRO A 135 10.52 1.24 2.71
CA PRO A 135 11.83 1.76 3.06
C PRO A 135 11.71 3.06 3.85
N ASP A 136 12.64 3.26 4.77
CA ASP A 136 12.85 4.53 5.45
C ASP A 136 13.25 5.63 4.45
N GLY A 137 13.25 6.88 4.93
CA GLY A 137 13.49 8.03 4.06
C GLY A 137 14.87 8.03 3.41
N ALA A 138 15.90 7.52 4.10
CA ALA A 138 17.24 7.42 3.53
C ALA A 138 17.30 6.34 2.43
N GLY A 139 16.62 5.21 2.63
CA GLY A 139 16.45 4.18 1.62
C GLY A 139 15.73 4.70 0.38
N MET A 140 14.68 5.50 0.55
CA MET A 140 14.00 6.14 -0.57
C MET A 140 14.87 7.15 -1.31
N ASP A 141 15.57 8.03 -0.59
CA ASP A 141 16.50 8.98 -1.19
C ASP A 141 17.62 8.27 -1.97
N ALA A 142 18.08 7.12 -1.49
CA ALA A 142 19.04 6.27 -2.21
C ALA A 142 18.46 5.76 -3.55
N ARG A 143 17.16 5.39 -3.61
CA ARG A 143 16.50 4.98 -4.87
C ARG A 143 16.29 6.14 -5.82
N LEU A 144 15.86 7.30 -5.32
CA LEU A 144 15.74 8.52 -6.12
C LEU A 144 17.09 8.91 -6.73
N LYS A 145 18.17 8.83 -5.94
CA LYS A 145 19.55 9.04 -6.40
C LYS A 145 19.97 8.01 -7.45
N GLN A 146 19.74 6.72 -7.19
CA GLN A 146 20.12 5.62 -8.08
C GLN A 146 19.59 5.85 -9.50
N PHE A 147 18.31 6.17 -9.63
CA PHE A 147 17.64 6.36 -10.92
C PHE A 147 17.63 7.80 -11.42
N ASN A 148 18.27 8.72 -10.67
CA ASN A 148 18.21 10.17 -10.92
C ASN A 148 16.77 10.66 -11.10
N ILE A 149 15.85 10.28 -10.22
CA ILE A 149 14.45 10.70 -10.25
C ILE A 149 14.29 11.99 -9.45
N ASP A 150 13.66 12.98 -10.05
CA ASP A 150 13.09 14.14 -9.35
C ASP A 150 11.57 13.93 -9.21
N PRO A 151 11.08 13.42 -8.07
CA PRO A 151 9.68 13.04 -7.92
C PRO A 151 8.71 14.22 -7.93
N LYS A 152 9.20 15.46 -7.84
CA LYS A 152 8.38 16.67 -7.94
C LYS A 152 8.09 17.04 -9.40
N ASN A 153 9.04 16.77 -10.29
CA ASN A 153 9.03 17.27 -11.67
C ASN A 153 8.90 16.16 -12.71
N ASP A 154 9.39 14.95 -12.44
CA ASP A 154 9.39 13.82 -13.37
C ASP A 154 8.04 13.09 -13.38
N MET A 155 7.71 12.46 -14.51
CA MET A 155 6.67 11.43 -14.56
C MET A 155 7.33 10.07 -14.32
N ILE A 156 6.80 9.33 -13.35
CA ILE A 156 7.29 8.01 -12.97
C ILE A 156 6.23 6.98 -13.38
N VAL A 157 6.62 5.97 -14.14
CA VAL A 157 5.75 4.87 -14.55
C VAL A 157 6.28 3.57 -13.96
N ALA A 158 5.53 2.94 -13.06
CA ALA A 158 5.82 1.57 -12.66
C ALA A 158 5.32 0.62 -13.75
N ALA A 159 6.15 -0.33 -14.20
CA ALA A 159 5.84 -1.30 -15.27
C ALA A 159 6.20 -2.73 -14.84
N MET A 160 5.44 -3.73 -15.28
CA MET A 160 5.68 -5.13 -14.90
C MET A 160 6.93 -5.71 -15.58
N GLY A 161 7.17 -5.35 -16.85
CA GLY A 161 8.00 -6.17 -17.73
C GLY A 161 7.22 -7.42 -18.13
N THR A 162 7.71 -8.61 -17.78
CA THR A 162 6.92 -9.84 -17.97
C THR A 162 5.63 -9.76 -17.16
N GLY A 163 4.47 -9.87 -17.79
CA GLY A 163 3.18 -9.88 -17.11
C GLY A 163 2.97 -11.19 -16.37
N ASN A 164 2.79 -11.09 -15.05
CA ASN A 164 2.34 -12.14 -14.14
C ASN A 164 1.88 -11.47 -12.83
N THR A 165 1.25 -12.24 -11.95
CA THR A 165 0.81 -11.76 -10.64
C THR A 165 1.97 -11.21 -9.80
N GLY A 166 3.12 -11.89 -9.78
CA GLY A 166 4.36 -11.46 -9.12
C GLY A 166 4.79 -10.05 -9.45
N ASN A 167 4.88 -9.76 -10.75
CA ASN A 167 5.34 -8.47 -11.27
C ASN A 167 4.26 -7.39 -11.15
N ALA A 168 2.97 -7.75 -11.21
CA ALA A 168 1.88 -6.82 -10.90
C ALA A 168 1.89 -6.38 -9.43
N MET A 169 2.15 -7.31 -8.51
CA MET A 169 2.33 -7.00 -7.08
C MET A 169 3.53 -6.07 -6.86
N ALA A 170 4.67 -6.39 -7.47
CA ALA A 170 5.88 -5.58 -7.39
C ALA A 170 5.72 -4.18 -8.01
N GLN A 171 4.97 -4.07 -9.10
CA GLN A 171 4.64 -2.78 -9.71
C GLN A 171 3.82 -1.91 -8.75
N GLY A 172 2.80 -2.50 -8.11
CA GLY A 172 2.04 -1.80 -7.08
C GLY A 172 2.89 -1.45 -5.85
N ARG A 173 3.93 -2.23 -5.52
CA ARG A 173 4.88 -1.91 -4.44
C ARG A 173 5.66 -0.63 -4.71
N ILE A 174 6.12 -0.43 -5.95
CA ILE A 174 6.78 0.81 -6.38
C ILE A 174 5.82 1.98 -6.19
N TRP A 175 4.56 1.84 -6.66
CA TRP A 175 3.55 2.87 -6.51
C TRP A 175 3.29 3.21 -5.04
N TYR A 176 3.12 2.20 -4.19
CA TYR A 176 2.86 2.37 -2.76
C TYR A 176 3.99 3.14 -2.07
N ALA A 177 5.24 2.73 -2.27
CA ALA A 177 6.40 3.39 -1.66
C ALA A 177 6.49 4.87 -2.07
N LEU A 178 6.34 5.18 -3.36
CA LEU A 178 6.38 6.55 -3.86
C LEU A 178 5.21 7.39 -3.31
N ARG A 179 3.99 6.86 -3.30
CA ARG A 179 2.83 7.60 -2.76
C ARG A 179 2.92 7.83 -1.26
N TYR A 180 3.34 6.82 -0.49
CA TYR A 180 3.57 6.92 0.97
C TYR A 180 4.52 8.08 1.29
N TRP A 181 5.60 8.20 0.52
CA TRP A 181 6.60 9.26 0.70
C TRP A 181 6.21 10.62 0.10
N GLY A 182 5.04 10.75 -0.50
CA GLY A 182 4.50 12.05 -0.90
C GLY A 182 4.59 12.37 -2.39
N VAL A 183 5.00 11.44 -3.25
CA VAL A 183 5.02 11.71 -4.70
C VAL A 183 3.60 12.05 -5.15
N ASP A 184 3.42 13.19 -5.79
CA ASP A 184 2.12 13.66 -6.23
C ASP A 184 1.51 12.63 -7.21
N LYS A 185 0.21 12.37 -7.06
CA LYS A 185 -0.51 11.43 -7.89
C LYS A 185 -0.43 11.79 -9.38
N LYS A 186 -0.30 13.07 -9.73
CA LYS A 186 -0.11 13.54 -11.11
C LYS A 186 1.23 13.10 -11.73
N ASN A 187 2.25 12.84 -10.90
CA ASN A 187 3.61 12.46 -11.30
C ASN A 187 3.80 10.93 -11.34
N LEU A 188 2.76 10.14 -11.09
CA LEU A 188 2.89 8.70 -10.92
C LEU A 188 1.83 7.92 -11.68
N ALA A 189 2.29 6.95 -12.47
CA ALA A 189 1.46 6.05 -13.23
C ALA A 189 1.91 4.59 -13.11
N ILE A 190 1.01 3.70 -13.51
CA ILE A 190 1.12 2.25 -13.50
C ILE A 190 0.74 1.80 -14.92
N LEU A 191 1.68 1.17 -15.62
CA LEU A 191 1.40 0.62 -16.95
C LEU A 191 0.52 -0.64 -16.84
N ASN A 192 -0.63 -0.63 -17.51
CA ASN A 192 -1.57 -1.74 -17.45
C ASN A 192 -1.16 -2.90 -18.37
N GLY A 193 -0.75 -4.02 -17.77
CA GLY A 193 -0.38 -5.25 -18.47
C GLY A 193 1.12 -5.38 -18.74
N GLY A 194 1.55 -6.63 -18.93
CA GLY A 194 2.94 -6.98 -19.23
C GLY A 194 3.33 -6.79 -20.69
N ASN A 195 4.65 -6.70 -20.91
CA ASN A 195 5.29 -6.44 -22.20
C ASN A 195 4.85 -7.41 -23.31
N GLN A 196 4.59 -8.69 -22.97
CA GLN A 196 4.12 -9.69 -23.93
C GLN A 196 2.73 -9.40 -24.50
N TRP A 197 1.91 -8.65 -23.76
CA TRP A 197 0.56 -8.30 -24.17
C TRP A 197 0.53 -6.95 -24.86
N ILE A 198 1.20 -5.96 -24.28
CA ILE A 198 1.23 -4.60 -24.83
C ILE A 198 2.03 -4.53 -26.14
N ASN A 199 2.98 -5.46 -26.34
CA ASN A 199 3.56 -5.72 -27.66
C ASN A 199 2.48 -6.35 -28.55
N SER A 200 1.98 -5.58 -29.52
CA SER A 200 0.79 -5.81 -30.35
C SER A 200 -0.54 -5.32 -29.76
N ASN A 201 -0.53 -4.69 -28.58
CA ASN A 201 -1.72 -4.05 -28.00
C ASN A 201 -1.38 -2.67 -27.41
N GLY A 202 -1.22 -1.69 -28.31
CA GLY A 202 -0.85 -0.31 -27.99
C GLY A 202 0.64 0.01 -28.22
N MET A 203 1.51 -0.99 -28.31
CA MET A 203 2.91 -0.85 -28.73
C MET A 203 3.28 -1.90 -29.80
N ALA A 204 4.37 -1.65 -30.52
CA ALA A 204 4.95 -2.56 -31.52
C ALA A 204 6.34 -3.05 -31.11
N ALA A 205 6.87 -4.09 -31.76
CA ALA A 205 8.20 -4.64 -31.43
C ALA A 205 9.33 -3.58 -31.41
N GLY A 206 9.27 -2.58 -32.31
CA GLY A 206 10.26 -1.48 -32.35
C GLY A 206 10.21 -0.52 -31.16
N ASP A 207 9.19 -0.64 -30.32
CA ASP A 207 9.01 0.11 -29.06
C ASP A 207 9.76 -0.52 -27.89
N PHE A 208 10.49 -1.62 -28.12
CA PHE A 208 11.26 -2.33 -27.11
C PHE A 208 12.73 -2.46 -27.50
N GLN A 209 13.55 -2.83 -26.51
CA GLN A 209 14.96 -3.17 -26.69
C GLN A 209 15.40 -4.23 -25.68
N ALA A 210 16.53 -4.88 -25.95
CA ALA A 210 17.02 -6.02 -25.16
C ALA A 210 17.54 -5.64 -23.75
N THR A 211 18.01 -4.40 -23.56
CA THR A 211 18.67 -3.97 -22.31
C THR A 211 17.96 -2.78 -21.67
N ALA A 212 17.97 -2.72 -20.34
CA ALA A 212 17.56 -1.53 -19.61
C ALA A 212 18.60 -0.39 -19.79
N SER A 213 18.18 0.84 -19.48
CA SER A 213 19.10 1.96 -19.28
C SER A 213 20.00 1.68 -18.07
N ALA A 214 21.25 2.13 -18.12
CA ALA A 214 22.14 2.09 -16.96
C ALA A 214 21.70 3.15 -15.93
N ALA A 215 21.51 2.75 -14.68
CA ALA A 215 21.13 3.65 -13.60
C ALA A 215 22.29 4.65 -13.32
N PRO A 216 22.05 5.98 -13.38
CA PRO A 216 23.13 6.96 -13.38
C PRO A 216 23.73 7.24 -11.99
N GLY A 217 23.04 6.93 -10.90
CA GLY A 217 23.59 7.03 -9.54
C GLY A 217 23.89 8.45 -9.04
N ASN A 218 23.42 9.47 -9.75
CA ASN A 218 23.77 10.88 -9.55
C ASN A 218 22.55 11.78 -9.28
N GLY A 219 21.40 11.23 -8.93
CA GLY A 219 20.25 12.04 -8.51
C GLY A 219 20.49 12.78 -7.20
N HIS A 220 19.76 13.87 -7.04
CA HIS A 220 19.89 14.78 -5.89
C HIS A 220 18.58 15.04 -5.14
N ALA A 221 17.44 14.58 -5.66
CA ALA A 221 16.15 14.82 -5.02
C ALA A 221 16.00 14.02 -3.73
N SER A 222 15.23 14.58 -2.79
CA SER A 222 14.90 13.94 -1.53
C SER A 222 13.38 13.87 -1.32
N VAL A 223 12.91 12.83 -0.62
CA VAL A 223 11.52 12.76 -0.15
C VAL A 223 11.16 13.87 0.84
N LYS A 224 12.17 14.56 1.41
CA LYS A 224 11.99 15.76 2.24
C LYS A 224 11.44 16.95 1.44
N ASP A 225 11.72 16.99 0.13
CA ASP A 225 11.25 18.08 -0.75
C ASP A 225 9.77 17.92 -1.15
N LEU A 226 9.18 16.76 -0.85
CA LEU A 226 7.78 16.45 -1.10
C LEU A 226 6.93 16.89 0.09
N LEU A 227 6.50 18.15 0.12
CA LEU A 227 5.86 18.80 1.27
C LEU A 227 4.41 18.35 1.55
N VAL A 228 4.15 17.05 1.66
CA VAL A 228 2.87 16.43 2.05
C VAL A 228 3.13 15.18 2.88
N ASP A 229 2.30 14.89 3.87
CA ASP A 229 2.38 13.65 4.65
C ASP A 229 1.29 12.68 4.22
N ASN A 230 1.72 11.56 3.61
CA ASN A 230 0.83 10.47 3.18
C ASN A 230 1.05 9.19 4.01
N THR A 231 1.66 9.28 5.20
CA THR A 231 1.90 8.12 6.08
C THR A 231 0.61 7.44 6.50
N ALA A 232 -0.53 8.14 6.43
CA ALA A 232 -1.87 7.56 6.60
C ALA A 232 -2.18 6.42 5.60
N LEU A 233 -1.45 6.33 4.48
CA LEU A 233 -1.53 5.22 3.52
C LEU A 233 -1.12 3.88 4.15
N GLN A 234 -0.30 3.89 5.20
CA GLN A 234 0.02 2.70 5.99
C GLN A 234 -0.93 2.59 7.19
N ALA A 235 -1.49 1.39 7.37
CA ALA A 235 -2.10 0.96 8.63
C ALA A 235 -1.07 0.17 9.44
N THR A 236 -1.03 0.40 10.74
CA THR A 236 -0.21 -0.37 11.69
C THR A 236 -1.04 -1.49 12.33
N VAL A 237 -0.42 -2.44 13.03
CA VAL A 237 -1.20 -3.45 13.79
C VAL A 237 -2.11 -2.82 14.84
N GLY A 238 -1.70 -1.70 15.46
CA GLY A 238 -2.54 -0.94 16.37
C GLY A 238 -3.75 -0.30 15.68
N ASP A 239 -3.59 0.24 14.47
CA ASP A 239 -4.73 0.67 13.66
C ASP A 239 -5.67 -0.52 13.42
N MET A 240 -5.13 -1.66 12.98
CA MET A 240 -5.91 -2.85 12.70
C MET A 240 -6.68 -3.31 13.92
N LEU A 241 -6.03 -3.51 15.07
CA LEU A 241 -6.69 -3.93 16.32
C LEU A 241 -7.78 -2.95 16.79
N SER A 242 -7.62 -1.65 16.52
CA SER A 242 -8.59 -0.62 16.93
C SER A 242 -9.87 -0.61 16.10
N ILE A 243 -9.83 -1.11 14.86
CA ILE A 243 -10.98 -1.12 13.95
C ILE A 243 -11.75 -2.44 13.95
N LEU A 244 -11.25 -3.49 14.62
CA LEU A 244 -11.90 -4.80 14.56
C LEU A 244 -13.19 -4.83 15.38
N PRO A 245 -14.25 -5.49 14.88
CA PRO A 245 -15.40 -5.84 15.69
C PRO A 245 -15.02 -6.81 16.82
N ALA A 246 -15.88 -6.89 17.83
CA ALA A 246 -15.68 -7.80 18.97
C ALA A 246 -15.78 -9.29 18.60
N THR A 247 -16.49 -9.61 17.53
CA THR A 247 -16.71 -10.97 17.01
C THR A 247 -16.45 -10.97 15.51
N ASP A 248 -16.19 -12.13 14.93
CA ASP A 248 -15.93 -12.28 13.50
C ASP A 248 -17.20 -12.12 12.65
N VAL A 249 -17.62 -10.87 12.47
CA VAL A 249 -18.78 -10.49 11.68
C VAL A 249 -18.44 -9.26 10.87
N ASN A 250 -18.76 -9.28 9.57
CA ASN A 250 -18.67 -8.08 8.75
C ASN A 250 -19.70 -7.05 9.22
N ARG A 251 -19.22 -5.87 9.62
CA ARG A 251 -20.06 -4.76 10.08
C ARG A 251 -20.21 -3.78 8.93
N LEU A 252 -21.44 -3.48 8.55
CA LEU A 252 -21.74 -2.51 7.52
C LEU A 252 -21.93 -1.12 8.14
N ASN A 253 -21.51 -0.08 7.40
CA ASN A 253 -21.71 1.34 7.75
C ASN A 253 -20.98 1.80 9.03
N ASP A 254 -19.89 1.13 9.41
CA ASP A 254 -19.02 1.55 10.51
C ASP A 254 -17.79 2.36 10.04
N GLY A 255 -17.70 2.63 8.73
CA GLY A 255 -16.60 3.37 8.12
C GLY A 255 -15.38 2.51 7.79
N VAL A 256 -15.46 1.19 7.91
CA VAL A 256 -14.34 0.26 7.79
C VAL A 256 -14.66 -0.86 6.81
N PHE A 257 -13.77 -1.08 5.85
CA PHE A 257 -13.81 -2.24 4.97
C PHE A 257 -12.48 -2.98 5.00
N ILE A 258 -12.42 -4.14 5.65
CA ILE A 258 -11.18 -4.92 5.79
C ILE A 258 -11.12 -5.96 4.66
N TRP A 259 -10.11 -5.86 3.79
CA TRP A 259 -9.97 -6.72 2.62
C TRP A 259 -8.74 -7.62 2.70
N ASP A 260 -8.99 -8.92 2.91
CA ASP A 260 -7.99 -9.98 2.75
C ASP A 260 -7.80 -10.37 1.28
N ALA A 261 -6.63 -10.06 0.73
CA ALA A 261 -6.30 -10.35 -0.66
C ALA A 261 -5.74 -11.77 -0.87
N ARG A 262 -5.66 -12.62 0.16
CA ARG A 262 -5.15 -14.00 0.04
C ARG A 262 -6.20 -14.94 -0.53
N SER A 263 -5.82 -16.20 -0.71
CA SER A 263 -6.74 -17.28 -1.08
C SER A 263 -7.62 -17.69 0.10
N ARG A 264 -8.75 -18.36 -0.19
CA ARG A 264 -9.71 -18.81 0.83
C ARG A 264 -9.09 -19.75 1.87
N ASP A 265 -8.14 -20.59 1.47
CA ASP A 265 -7.45 -21.49 2.41
C ASP A 265 -6.58 -20.71 3.41
N GLN A 266 -5.94 -19.62 2.99
CA GLN A 266 -5.13 -18.80 3.90
C GLN A 266 -6.02 -17.99 4.83
N TYR A 267 -7.10 -17.40 4.29
CA TYR A 267 -8.10 -16.67 5.05
C TYR A 267 -8.80 -17.52 6.11
N SER A 268 -9.11 -18.78 5.80
CA SER A 268 -9.79 -19.71 6.72
C SER A 268 -8.85 -20.46 7.66
N ALA A 269 -7.55 -20.14 7.69
CA ALA A 269 -6.54 -20.97 8.34
C ALA A 269 -6.64 -22.47 7.96
N ALA A 270 -6.95 -22.76 6.70
CA ALA A 270 -7.19 -24.10 6.16
C ALA A 270 -8.41 -24.83 6.76
N GLU A 271 -9.44 -24.13 7.24
CA GLU A 271 -10.76 -24.73 7.47
C GLU A 271 -11.47 -25.09 6.16
N THR A 272 -11.19 -24.36 5.08
CA THR A 272 -11.76 -24.61 3.75
C THR A 272 -10.86 -24.07 2.64
N ASP A 273 -10.76 -24.77 1.53
CA ASP A 273 -10.15 -24.26 0.29
C ASP A 273 -11.19 -23.61 -0.65
N ASN A 274 -10.74 -23.18 -1.84
CA ASN A 274 -11.57 -22.59 -2.88
C ASN A 274 -12.65 -23.56 -3.43
N ALA A 275 -12.48 -24.87 -3.27
CA ALA A 275 -13.46 -25.88 -3.67
C ALA A 275 -14.44 -26.24 -2.54
N GLY A 276 -14.34 -25.59 -1.38
CA GLY A 276 -15.17 -25.89 -0.21
C GLY A 276 -14.73 -27.14 0.53
N ASN A 277 -13.55 -27.69 0.20
CA ASN A 277 -13.03 -28.87 0.88
C ASN A 277 -12.22 -28.46 2.10
N PHE A 278 -12.29 -29.27 3.15
CA PHE A 278 -11.24 -29.26 4.15
C PHE A 278 -9.95 -29.74 3.45
N PRO A 279 -8.88 -28.93 3.38
CA PRO A 279 -7.64 -29.38 2.77
C PRO A 279 -7.16 -30.59 3.57
N ALA A 280 -7.19 -31.80 3.01
CA ALA A 280 -6.97 -33.05 3.75
C ALA A 280 -5.59 -33.17 4.44
N ALA A 281 -4.68 -32.23 4.18
CA ALA A 281 -3.39 -32.07 4.86
C ALA A 281 -3.40 -30.98 5.98
N ALA A 282 -4.56 -30.47 6.36
CA ALA A 282 -4.72 -29.43 7.37
C ALA A 282 -4.81 -30.04 8.78
N CYS A 283 -3.82 -29.72 9.62
CA CYS A 283 -3.85 -29.68 11.07
C CYS A 283 -4.82 -30.65 11.79
N ALA A 284 -4.57 -31.96 11.70
CA ALA A 284 -5.09 -32.91 12.67
C ALA A 284 -4.21 -32.87 13.94
N PRO A 285 -4.78 -32.86 15.16
CA PRO A 285 -4.00 -33.03 16.39
C PRO A 285 -3.21 -34.35 16.31
N GLY A 286 -1.86 -34.28 16.34
CA GLY A 286 -0.97 -35.44 16.21
C GLY A 286 -0.53 -35.79 14.77
N GLY A 287 -0.94 -35.01 13.76
CA GLY A 287 -0.47 -35.18 12.38
C GLY A 287 0.91 -34.55 12.12
N ALA A 288 1.74 -35.24 11.32
CA ALA A 288 3.10 -34.79 10.93
C ALA A 288 3.12 -33.72 9.80
N THR A 289 2.00 -33.03 9.54
CA THR A 289 1.85 -32.23 8.31
C THR A 289 2.33 -30.78 8.45
N PRO A 290 3.06 -30.22 7.46
CA PRO A 290 3.65 -28.87 7.49
C PRO A 290 2.68 -27.66 7.45
N ILE A 291 1.36 -27.85 7.47
CA ILE A 291 0.39 -26.82 7.06
C ILE A 291 -0.08 -25.91 8.21
N CYS A 292 0.31 -26.20 9.46
CA CYS A 292 -0.06 -25.40 10.63
C CYS A 292 0.82 -24.18 10.84
N THR A 293 1.82 -23.98 9.98
CA THR A 293 2.57 -22.74 9.93
C THR A 293 2.34 -22.03 8.60
N GLN A 294 2.34 -20.71 8.67
CA GLN A 294 2.28 -19.83 7.52
C GLN A 294 3.33 -18.75 7.73
N ASN A 295 4.20 -18.55 6.73
CA ASN A 295 5.35 -17.65 6.83
C ASN A 295 6.26 -17.91 8.05
N GLY A 296 6.37 -19.16 8.49
CA GLY A 296 7.12 -19.54 9.69
C GLY A 296 6.48 -19.04 11.00
N GLY A 297 5.21 -18.65 11.01
CA GLY A 297 4.43 -18.32 12.21
C GLY A 297 3.30 -19.32 12.40
N ALA A 298 2.63 -19.29 13.55
CA ALA A 298 1.39 -20.05 13.74
C ALA A 298 0.34 -19.62 12.71
N ARG A 299 -0.40 -20.56 12.12
CA ARG A 299 -1.38 -20.21 11.09
C ARG A 299 -2.60 -19.55 11.72
N GLN A 300 -2.79 -18.26 11.43
CA GLN A 300 -4.01 -17.53 11.74
C GLN A 300 -4.86 -17.34 10.48
N GLY A 301 -6.18 -17.30 10.71
CA GLY A 301 -7.20 -17.12 9.69
C GLY A 301 -7.16 -15.70 9.19
N HIS A 302 -7.92 -14.81 9.79
CA HIS A 302 -7.99 -13.40 9.41
C HIS A 302 -8.39 -12.54 10.63
N PRO A 303 -8.06 -11.24 10.65
CA PRO A 303 -8.61 -10.31 11.62
C PRO A 303 -10.14 -10.29 11.52
N PHE A 304 -10.83 -10.31 12.67
CA PHE A 304 -12.29 -10.33 12.71
C PHE A 304 -12.96 -9.29 11.81
N GLY A 305 -14.01 -9.71 11.12
CA GLY A 305 -14.78 -8.84 10.21
C GLY A 305 -14.14 -8.62 8.85
N ALA A 306 -12.96 -9.18 8.58
CA ALA A 306 -12.36 -9.14 7.25
C ALA A 306 -13.19 -9.90 6.22
N LEU A 307 -13.28 -9.35 5.02
CA LEU A 307 -13.82 -10.03 3.85
C LEU A 307 -12.70 -10.50 2.93
N GLN A 308 -12.85 -11.69 2.36
CA GLN A 308 -11.89 -12.26 1.44
C GLN A 308 -12.37 -12.20 0.00
N LEU A 309 -11.52 -11.63 -0.85
CA LEU A 309 -11.59 -11.78 -2.29
C LEU A 309 -10.16 -11.87 -2.81
N ASP A 310 -9.84 -13.01 -3.44
CA ASP A 310 -8.49 -13.28 -3.94
C ASP A 310 -8.10 -12.25 -5.01
N TYR A 311 -6.93 -11.65 -4.82
CA TYR A 311 -6.37 -10.61 -5.68
C TYR A 311 -6.30 -11.00 -7.18
N THR A 312 -6.20 -12.30 -7.49
CA THR A 312 -6.16 -12.80 -8.87
C THR A 312 -7.44 -12.49 -9.65
N ASN A 313 -8.57 -12.35 -8.95
CA ASN A 313 -9.84 -11.95 -9.55
C ASN A 313 -9.83 -10.53 -10.12
N LEU A 314 -8.83 -9.70 -9.79
CA LEU A 314 -8.77 -8.31 -10.24
C LEU A 314 -7.97 -8.14 -11.54
N LEU A 315 -7.29 -9.20 -11.98
CA LEU A 315 -6.45 -9.21 -13.17
C LEU A 315 -7.03 -10.12 -14.26
N ASP A 316 -6.63 -9.87 -15.50
CA ASP A 316 -6.93 -10.71 -16.66
C ASP A 316 -5.62 -11.32 -17.17
N SER A 317 -5.38 -12.58 -16.82
CA SER A 317 -4.17 -13.31 -17.20
C SER A 317 -4.03 -13.46 -18.73
N THR A 318 -5.14 -13.41 -19.48
CA THR A 318 -5.12 -13.47 -20.95
C THR A 318 -4.69 -12.15 -21.58
N LYS A 319 -4.74 -11.06 -20.81
CA LYS A 319 -4.36 -9.70 -21.23
C LYS A 319 -3.08 -9.24 -20.57
N GLY A 320 -2.10 -10.14 -20.47
CA GLY A 320 -0.81 -9.87 -19.84
C GLY A 320 -0.94 -9.45 -18.37
N PHE A 321 -1.96 -9.96 -17.67
CA PHE A 321 -2.27 -9.60 -16.28
C PHE A 321 -2.64 -8.12 -16.11
N ALA A 322 -3.24 -7.50 -17.13
CA ALA A 322 -3.87 -6.20 -17.01
C ALA A 322 -5.00 -6.23 -15.97
N TYR A 323 -5.21 -5.13 -15.25
CA TYR A 323 -6.37 -4.95 -14.39
C TYR A 323 -7.65 -5.01 -15.23
N LYS A 324 -8.68 -5.64 -14.64
CA LYS A 324 -10.03 -5.65 -15.22
C LYS A 324 -10.56 -4.21 -15.37
N THR A 325 -11.63 -4.06 -16.14
CA THR A 325 -12.26 -2.75 -16.35
C THR A 325 -12.77 -2.17 -15.04
N LYS A 326 -12.84 -0.83 -14.95
CA LYS A 326 -13.33 -0.12 -13.77
C LYS A 326 -14.71 -0.63 -13.32
N ALA A 327 -15.61 -0.86 -14.27
CA ALA A 327 -16.95 -1.39 -14.01
C ALA A 327 -16.91 -2.80 -13.40
N GLN A 328 -16.05 -3.69 -13.90
CA GLN A 328 -15.91 -5.05 -13.34
C GLN A 328 -15.33 -5.01 -11.92
N LEU A 329 -14.35 -4.15 -11.67
CA LEU A 329 -13.75 -3.98 -10.34
C LEU A 329 -14.75 -3.38 -9.34
N GLN A 330 -15.56 -2.40 -9.77
CA GLN A 330 -16.64 -1.85 -8.93
C GLN A 330 -17.67 -2.94 -8.61
N ALA A 331 -18.03 -3.79 -9.59
CA ALA A 331 -18.96 -4.89 -9.37
C ALA A 331 -18.47 -5.89 -8.30
N TYR A 332 -17.16 -6.17 -8.21
CA TYR A 332 -16.60 -6.94 -7.09
C TYR A 332 -16.84 -6.24 -5.75
N LEU A 333 -16.50 -4.94 -5.64
CA LEU A 333 -16.66 -4.16 -4.39
C LEU A 333 -18.13 -4.05 -3.96
N ASP A 334 -19.05 -4.02 -4.91
CA ASP A 334 -20.50 -3.98 -4.62
C ASP A 334 -21.06 -5.35 -4.19
N GLY A 335 -20.23 -6.41 -4.21
CA GLY A 335 -20.67 -7.79 -4.01
C GLY A 335 -21.52 -8.34 -5.16
N ASN A 336 -21.49 -7.69 -6.32
CA ASN A 336 -22.33 -7.94 -7.49
C ASN A 336 -21.62 -8.73 -8.57
N VAL A 337 -21.28 -10.00 -8.28
CA VAL A 337 -20.56 -10.87 -9.22
C VAL A 337 -21.15 -12.27 -9.28
N SER A 338 -21.30 -12.79 -10.51
CA SER A 338 -21.52 -14.20 -10.77
C SER A 338 -20.18 -14.94 -10.72
N GLY A 339 -19.90 -15.69 -9.66
CA GLY A 339 -18.64 -16.41 -9.48
C GLY A 339 -17.96 -16.08 -8.16
N ALA A 340 -16.66 -15.77 -8.20
CA ALA A 340 -15.88 -15.41 -7.02
C ALA A 340 -16.32 -14.04 -6.47
N GLY A 341 -17.07 -14.02 -5.38
CA GLY A 341 -17.44 -12.82 -4.64
C GLY A 341 -16.65 -12.70 -3.33
N PHE A 342 -16.90 -11.60 -2.61
CA PHE A 342 -16.42 -11.48 -1.24
C PHE A 342 -17.10 -12.51 -0.34
N ILE A 343 -16.31 -13.21 0.46
CA ILE A 343 -16.79 -14.08 1.53
C ILE A 343 -16.43 -13.49 2.90
N ASP A 344 -17.22 -13.83 3.92
CA ASP A 344 -16.94 -13.48 5.33
C ASP A 344 -16.48 -14.70 6.14
N GLY A 345 -16.42 -14.57 7.47
CA GLY A 345 -16.01 -15.63 8.39
C GLY A 345 -16.91 -16.88 8.37
N THR A 346 -18.10 -16.81 7.75
CA THR A 346 -18.95 -17.99 7.49
C THR A 346 -18.53 -18.76 6.23
N TYR A 347 -17.61 -18.20 5.45
CA TYR A 347 -17.15 -18.65 4.14
C TYR A 347 -18.23 -18.71 3.05
N ALA A 348 -19.37 -18.06 3.29
CA ALA A 348 -20.40 -17.81 2.30
C ALA A 348 -20.15 -16.47 1.60
N ASN A 349 -20.64 -16.33 0.37
CA ASN A 349 -20.63 -15.04 -0.30
C ASN A 349 -21.54 -14.07 0.45
N VAL A 350 -21.04 -12.85 0.70
CA VAL A 350 -21.82 -11.81 1.40
C VAL A 350 -22.97 -11.26 0.53
N GLY A 351 -22.82 -11.33 -0.79
CA GLY A 351 -23.81 -10.86 -1.75
C GLY A 351 -23.85 -9.34 -1.93
N VAL A 352 -24.74 -8.90 -2.83
CA VAL A 352 -24.85 -7.49 -3.25
C VAL A 352 -25.17 -6.58 -2.07
N GLY A 353 -24.42 -5.48 -1.94
CA GLY A 353 -24.62 -4.46 -0.92
C GLY A 353 -24.05 -4.82 0.46
N ASN A 354 -23.48 -6.02 0.64
CA ASN A 354 -22.89 -6.46 1.90
C ASN A 354 -21.35 -6.53 1.87
N ALA A 355 -20.72 -5.97 0.83
CA ALA A 355 -19.28 -5.79 0.77
C ALA A 355 -18.92 -4.33 1.12
N TYR A 356 -18.26 -3.59 0.23
CA TYR A 356 -17.85 -2.20 0.49
C TYR A 356 -19.04 -1.26 0.68
N GLN A 357 -19.05 -0.44 1.74
CA GLN A 357 -20.04 0.63 1.90
C GLN A 357 -19.46 2.00 1.48
N PRO A 358 -20.26 2.87 0.83
CA PRO A 358 -19.81 4.21 0.46
C PRO A 358 -19.28 5.00 1.65
N GLY A 359 -18.02 5.43 1.56
CA GLY A 359 -17.36 6.22 2.60
C GLY A 359 -16.44 5.40 3.52
N ASP A 360 -16.51 4.06 3.46
CA ASP A 360 -15.58 3.22 4.20
C ASP A 360 -14.13 3.46 3.77
N VAL A 361 -13.23 3.35 4.73
CA VAL A 361 -11.79 3.22 4.49
C VAL A 361 -11.47 1.75 4.26
N VAL A 362 -10.88 1.45 3.12
CA VAL A 362 -10.40 0.11 2.76
C VAL A 362 -9.09 -0.17 3.49
N TYR A 363 -9.05 -1.16 4.36
CA TYR A 363 -7.85 -1.70 4.98
C TYR A 363 -7.47 -2.99 4.27
N THR A 364 -6.55 -2.91 3.31
CA THR A 364 -6.16 -4.08 2.53
C THR A 364 -4.85 -4.67 3.02
N TYR A 365 -4.80 -5.99 3.05
CA TYR A 365 -3.64 -6.76 3.46
C TYR A 365 -3.61 -8.10 2.76
N CYS A 366 -2.50 -8.81 2.93
CA CYS A 366 -2.42 -10.20 2.49
C CYS A 366 -1.43 -10.95 3.38
N GLU A 367 -0.56 -11.75 2.78
CA GLU A 367 0.46 -12.50 3.48
C GLU A 367 1.68 -11.61 3.83
N THR A 368 2.21 -10.89 2.85
CA THR A 368 3.40 -10.01 2.96
C THR A 368 3.16 -8.63 2.33
N THR A 369 1.89 -8.20 2.27
CA THR A 369 1.39 -6.98 1.61
C THR A 369 1.52 -6.93 0.08
N PHE A 370 2.34 -7.78 -0.54
CA PHE A 370 2.51 -7.80 -2.01
C PHE A 370 1.20 -8.04 -2.78
N ARG A 371 0.39 -9.04 -2.42
CA ARG A 371 -0.92 -9.27 -3.08
C ARG A 371 -1.89 -8.12 -2.82
N ALA A 372 -1.78 -7.52 -1.64
CA ALA A 372 -2.55 -6.35 -1.26
C ALA A 372 -2.21 -5.12 -2.12
N MET A 373 -1.04 -5.10 -2.78
CA MET A 373 -0.75 -4.07 -3.78
C MET A 373 -1.78 -4.08 -4.91
N ILE A 374 -2.24 -5.25 -5.37
CA ILE A 374 -3.21 -5.35 -6.46
C ILE A 374 -4.60 -4.87 -6.02
N THR A 375 -5.07 -5.31 -4.85
CA THR A 375 -6.35 -4.84 -4.26
C THR A 375 -6.30 -3.36 -3.89
N GLY A 376 -5.14 -2.88 -3.45
CA GLY A 376 -4.87 -1.49 -3.15
C GLY A 376 -4.86 -0.61 -4.39
N ILE A 377 -4.25 -1.02 -5.50
CA ILE A 377 -4.36 -0.30 -6.78
C ILE A 377 -5.81 -0.30 -7.27
N ALA A 378 -6.51 -1.44 -7.20
CA ALA A 378 -7.91 -1.50 -7.61
C ALA A 378 -8.79 -0.53 -6.80
N SER A 379 -8.68 -0.54 -5.46
CA SER A 379 -9.47 0.34 -4.60
C SER A 379 -9.02 1.80 -4.70
N ALA A 380 -7.73 2.09 -4.52
CA ALA A 380 -7.21 3.45 -4.32
C ALA A 380 -6.93 4.23 -5.61
N VAL A 381 -6.60 3.54 -6.72
CA VAL A 381 -6.18 4.17 -7.99
C VAL A 381 -7.23 4.04 -9.07
N ILE A 382 -7.92 2.90 -9.14
CA ILE A 382 -8.93 2.67 -10.17
C ILE A 382 -10.29 3.19 -9.71
N LEU A 383 -10.70 2.81 -8.50
CA LEU A 383 -12.03 3.10 -7.96
C LEU A 383 -12.10 4.34 -7.06
N GLY A 384 -10.95 4.97 -6.76
CA GLY A 384 -10.87 6.20 -5.96
C GLY A 384 -11.34 6.04 -4.51
N LYS A 385 -11.31 4.83 -3.94
CA LYS A 385 -11.73 4.59 -2.56
C LYS A 385 -10.63 5.04 -1.58
N PRO A 386 -10.98 5.56 -0.40
CA PRO A 386 -10.02 5.77 0.67
C PRO A 386 -9.40 4.41 1.04
N THR A 387 -8.08 4.30 0.97
CA THR A 387 -7.39 3.01 1.19
C THR A 387 -6.16 3.18 2.07
N ARG A 388 -5.94 2.21 2.96
CA ARG A 388 -4.75 2.01 3.77
C ARG A 388 -4.23 0.59 3.57
N PHE A 389 -2.92 0.42 3.56
CA PHE A 389 -2.23 -0.86 3.46
C PHE A 389 -1.76 -1.27 4.85
N TYR A 390 -2.22 -2.39 5.36
CA TYR A 390 -1.60 -2.98 6.54
C TYR A 390 -0.31 -3.68 6.10
N ASP A 391 0.79 -2.91 6.10
CA ASP A 391 2.06 -3.31 5.48
C ASP A 391 2.78 -4.44 6.23
N GLY A 392 2.49 -4.61 7.52
CA GLY A 392 2.97 -5.75 8.30
C GLY A 392 2.27 -7.06 7.93
N ALA A 393 1.03 -6.96 7.43
CA ALA A 393 0.22 -8.06 6.91
C ALA A 393 0.19 -9.28 7.84
N MET A 394 -0.08 -10.47 7.28
CA MET A 394 -0.20 -11.68 8.07
C MET A 394 1.14 -12.22 8.60
N VAL A 395 2.29 -11.78 8.05
CA VAL A 395 3.59 -12.03 8.69
C VAL A 395 3.61 -11.46 10.10
N GLU A 396 3.27 -10.18 10.25
CA GLU A 396 3.22 -9.52 11.56
C GLU A 396 2.09 -10.09 12.41
N TRP A 397 0.89 -10.16 11.84
CA TRP A 397 -0.30 -10.63 12.55
C TRP A 397 -0.10 -12.02 13.17
N SER A 398 0.37 -12.99 12.37
CA SER A 398 0.58 -14.37 12.80
C SER A 398 1.73 -14.50 13.81
N SER A 399 2.63 -13.52 13.86
CA SER A 399 3.75 -13.49 14.79
C SER A 399 3.38 -12.99 16.19
N LEU A 400 2.19 -12.40 16.37
CA LEU A 400 1.75 -11.83 17.65
C LEU A 400 0.84 -12.82 18.42
N THR A 401 1.30 -14.07 18.51
CA THR A 401 0.65 -15.17 19.23
C THR A 401 1.43 -15.46 20.52
N PRO A 402 0.79 -15.66 21.69
CA PRO A 402 1.49 -15.77 22.96
C PRO A 402 2.20 -17.12 23.16
N GLY A 403 3.17 -17.13 24.07
CA GLY A 403 4.00 -18.29 24.43
C GLY A 403 3.23 -19.51 24.91
N SER A 404 2.12 -19.32 25.63
CA SER A 404 1.25 -20.41 26.09
C SER A 404 0.51 -21.12 24.96
N VAL A 405 0.34 -20.44 23.84
CA VAL A 405 -0.28 -20.96 22.63
C VAL A 405 0.79 -21.51 21.69
N THR A 406 1.97 -20.89 21.63
CA THR A 406 3.06 -21.27 20.71
C THR A 406 4.42 -20.75 21.20
N THR A 407 5.44 -21.62 21.19
CA THR A 407 6.86 -21.23 21.26
C THR A 407 7.49 -21.32 19.88
N ASP A 408 8.58 -20.59 19.65
CA ASP A 408 9.37 -20.77 18.43
C ASP A 408 10.20 -22.07 18.46
N ALA A 409 10.86 -22.38 17.35
CA ALA A 409 11.67 -23.58 17.16
C ALA A 409 12.91 -23.63 18.06
N THR A 410 13.26 -22.51 18.70
CA THR A 410 14.35 -22.42 19.69
C THR A 410 13.85 -22.58 21.13
N GLY A 411 12.53 -22.76 21.32
CA GLY A 411 11.90 -22.90 22.64
C GLY A 411 11.62 -21.57 23.33
N ASN A 412 11.82 -20.44 22.64
CA ASN A 412 11.53 -19.12 23.21
C ASN A 412 10.04 -18.79 23.06
N ALA A 413 9.49 -18.14 24.09
CA ALA A 413 8.15 -17.57 24.01
C ALA A 413 8.14 -16.46 22.94
N ILE A 414 7.14 -16.48 22.06
CA ILE A 414 7.01 -15.48 21.00
C ILE A 414 6.52 -14.15 21.59
N LEU A 415 5.45 -14.19 22.39
CA LEU A 415 4.86 -13.01 23.03
C LEU A 415 4.34 -13.39 24.44
N PRO A 416 4.43 -12.53 25.46
CA PRO A 416 3.78 -12.74 26.75
C PRO A 416 2.24 -12.83 26.63
N GLU A 417 1.59 -13.60 27.52
CA GLU A 417 0.14 -13.77 27.52
C GLU A 417 -0.66 -12.49 27.82
N ASP A 418 -0.06 -11.59 28.60
CA ASP A 418 -0.63 -10.31 29.03
C ASP A 418 -0.35 -9.18 28.04
N SER A 419 0.34 -9.46 26.93
CA SER A 419 0.60 -8.45 25.90
C SER A 419 -0.71 -7.94 25.29
N PRO A 420 -0.88 -6.61 25.16
CA PRO A 420 -2.06 -6.03 24.50
C PRO A 420 -2.06 -6.24 22.97
N TRP A 421 -0.95 -6.73 22.41
CA TRP A 421 -0.75 -6.91 20.97
C TRP A 421 -1.19 -8.28 20.46
N ARG A 422 -1.78 -9.11 21.32
CA ARG A 422 -2.24 -10.46 20.99
C ARG A 422 -3.29 -10.46 19.88
N THR A 423 -2.97 -11.15 18.79
CA THR A 423 -3.84 -11.28 17.62
C THR A 423 -4.67 -12.57 17.63
N ASP A 424 -4.26 -13.57 18.40
CA ASP A 424 -4.94 -14.86 18.55
C ASP A 424 -6.33 -14.78 19.19
N VAL A 425 -6.62 -13.68 19.89
CA VAL A 425 -7.95 -13.39 20.46
C VAL A 425 -8.83 -12.55 19.51
N LYS A 426 -8.31 -12.19 18.34
CA LYS A 426 -8.95 -11.36 17.30
C LYS A 426 -8.95 -12.02 15.92
N SER A 427 -8.61 -13.30 15.87
CA SER A 427 -8.56 -14.12 14.67
C SER A 427 -8.72 -15.57 15.08
N PHE A 428 -9.39 -16.38 14.26
CA PHE A 428 -9.25 -17.83 14.39
C PHE A 428 -7.78 -18.22 14.20
N TYR A 429 -7.28 -19.17 14.99
CA TYR A 429 -5.91 -19.65 14.87
C TYR A 429 -5.83 -21.17 14.99
N ARG A 430 -4.79 -21.73 14.40
CA ARG A 430 -4.39 -23.12 14.61
C ARG A 430 -3.04 -23.15 15.29
N ALA A 431 -2.97 -23.88 16.41
CA ALA A 431 -1.71 -24.12 17.09
C ALA A 431 -0.73 -24.82 16.14
N ALA A 432 0.49 -24.29 16.05
CA ALA A 432 1.56 -24.90 15.29
C ALA A 432 2.40 -25.82 16.17
N ASN A 433 3.10 -26.78 15.55
CA ASN A 433 4.23 -27.42 16.22
C ASN A 433 5.33 -26.37 16.45
N PRO A 434 5.80 -26.15 17.69
CA PRO A 434 6.86 -25.20 17.98
C PRO A 434 8.10 -25.33 17.10
N LEU A 435 8.52 -26.56 16.77
CA LEU A 435 9.69 -26.82 15.93
C LEU A 435 9.56 -26.29 14.50
N SER A 436 8.35 -25.91 14.08
CA SER A 436 8.06 -25.37 12.74
C SER A 436 7.88 -23.85 12.73
N VAL A 437 7.94 -23.19 13.89
CA VAL A 437 7.73 -21.76 14.05
C VAL A 437 9.09 -21.06 14.10
N ASN A 438 9.35 -20.19 13.14
CA ASN A 438 10.58 -19.41 13.09
C ASN A 438 10.61 -18.40 14.25
N GLN A 439 11.83 -18.13 14.74
CA GLN A 439 12.06 -17.08 15.72
C GLN A 439 11.51 -15.73 15.24
N ARG A 440 10.88 -14.99 16.17
CA ARG A 440 10.34 -13.65 15.96
C ARG A 440 11.05 -12.66 16.86
N TYR A 441 11.38 -11.48 16.31
CA TYR A 441 12.05 -10.43 17.05
C TYR A 441 11.03 -9.42 17.58
N ILE A 442 10.50 -9.70 18.77
CA ILE A 442 9.70 -8.72 19.52
C ILE A 442 10.64 -7.65 20.08
N THR A 443 10.41 -6.40 19.67
CA THR A 443 11.16 -5.24 20.15
C THR A 443 10.70 -4.84 21.54
N ASP A 444 9.38 -4.75 21.76
CA ASP A 444 8.76 -4.46 23.05
C ASP A 444 7.33 -5.01 23.09
N ALA A 445 7.12 -6.06 23.89
CA ALA A 445 5.83 -6.74 24.02
C ALA A 445 4.73 -5.90 24.66
N HIS A 446 5.10 -4.79 25.30
CA HIS A 446 4.19 -3.86 25.98
C HIS A 446 4.37 -2.43 25.46
N ALA A 447 4.89 -2.28 24.23
CA ALA A 447 5.04 -0.99 23.59
C ALA A 447 3.71 -0.22 23.64
N LYS A 448 3.78 1.09 23.89
CA LYS A 448 2.58 1.94 23.96
C LYS A 448 1.91 2.17 22.61
N SER A 449 2.60 1.89 21.52
CA SER A 449 2.10 2.05 20.14
C SER A 449 2.91 1.21 19.15
N SER A 450 2.31 0.88 18.02
CA SER A 450 2.96 0.28 16.84
C SER A 450 3.34 1.32 15.77
N ASN A 451 3.52 2.58 16.16
CA ASN A 451 3.72 3.71 15.24
C ASN A 451 5.20 4.05 15.00
N ALA A 452 6.17 3.27 15.47
CA ALA A 452 7.58 3.68 15.43
C ALA A 452 8.09 3.95 14.00
N ILE A 453 7.67 3.15 13.01
CA ILE A 453 7.97 3.38 11.59
C ILE A 453 7.42 4.71 11.11
N ILE A 454 6.12 4.96 11.32
CA ILE A 454 5.44 6.18 10.90
C ILE A 454 6.07 7.40 11.58
N ASN A 455 6.36 7.31 12.87
CA ASN A 455 6.98 8.40 13.62
C ASN A 455 8.39 8.70 13.11
N ALA A 456 9.20 7.68 12.86
CA ALA A 456 10.54 7.85 12.27
C ALA A 456 10.49 8.46 10.87
N ASP A 457 9.51 8.06 10.05
CA ASP A 457 9.36 8.58 8.69
C ASP A 457 8.89 10.04 8.68
N LYS A 458 7.94 10.39 9.55
CA LYS A 458 7.55 11.80 9.79
C LYS A 458 8.73 12.61 10.28
N ALA A 459 9.50 12.12 11.26
CA ALA A 459 10.69 12.79 11.78
C ALA A 459 11.71 13.08 10.66
N TYR A 460 12.01 12.07 9.85
CA TYR A 460 12.91 12.20 8.70
C TYR A 460 12.42 13.27 7.73
N LYS A 461 11.12 13.25 7.43
CA LYS A 461 10.48 14.16 6.49
C LYS A 461 10.43 15.60 6.98
N TYR A 462 10.14 15.78 8.27
CA TYR A 462 9.95 17.10 8.88
C TYR A 462 11.28 17.74 9.30
N GLY A 463 12.37 16.98 9.25
CA GLY A 463 13.67 17.44 9.75
C GLY A 463 13.71 17.51 11.28
N GLU A 464 12.77 16.85 11.96
CA GLU A 464 12.72 16.77 13.42
C GLU A 464 13.55 15.59 13.91
N THR A 465 14.38 15.81 14.92
CA THR A 465 14.82 14.73 15.81
C THR A 465 13.72 14.49 16.83
N ILE A 466 12.87 13.48 16.62
CA ILE A 466 11.96 13.03 17.68
C ILE A 466 12.82 12.40 18.78
N PRO A 467 12.78 12.89 20.03
CA PRO A 467 13.51 12.25 21.11
C PRO A 467 13.02 10.80 21.24
N THR A 468 13.96 9.86 21.07
CA THR A 468 13.76 8.44 21.36
C THR A 468 13.15 8.34 22.75
N ALA A 469 12.10 7.53 22.92
CA ALA A 469 11.49 7.26 24.21
C ALA A 469 12.52 6.56 25.13
N GLY A 470 13.36 7.35 25.78
CA GLY A 470 14.19 6.94 26.90
C GLY A 470 13.35 7.02 28.17
N ASN A 471 13.45 5.99 29.01
CA ASN A 471 12.81 5.88 30.32
C ASN A 471 12.70 7.23 31.05
N PRO A 472 11.53 7.61 31.59
CA PRO A 472 11.47 8.76 32.47
C PRO A 472 12.20 8.38 33.76
N ALA A 473 13.41 8.91 33.94
CA ALA A 473 13.93 9.11 35.27
C ALA A 473 12.93 10.01 36.01
N HIS A 474 12.39 9.49 37.12
CA HIS A 474 11.49 10.23 37.99
C HIS A 474 12.12 11.58 38.36
N THR A 475 11.48 12.67 37.95
CA THR A 475 11.69 13.96 38.59
C THR A 475 10.69 14.04 39.74
N ALA A 476 11.24 14.23 40.94
CA ALA A 476 10.47 14.42 42.16
C ALA A 476 9.56 15.65 42.01
N ASN A 477 8.32 15.49 42.48
CA ASN A 477 7.33 16.56 42.60
C ASN A 477 7.91 17.72 43.43
N PRO A 478 7.97 18.97 42.93
CA PRO A 478 8.36 20.12 43.75
C PRO A 478 7.20 20.68 44.59
N CYS A 479 6.02 20.05 44.62
CA CYS A 479 4.89 20.47 45.45
C CYS A 479 4.09 19.26 45.99
N GLY A 480 4.54 18.68 47.11
CA GLY A 480 3.73 17.80 47.97
C GLY A 480 3.88 16.31 47.72
#